data_AF-A0A7X7LT33-F1
#
_entry.id   AF-A0A7X7LT33-F1
#
_cell.length_a   1.000
_cell.length_b   1.000
_cell.length_c   1.000
_cell.angle_alpha   90.00
_cell.angle_beta   90.00
_cell.angle_gamma   90.00
#
_symmetry.space_group_name_H-M   'P 1'
#
loop_
_entity.id
_entity.type
_entity.pdbx_description
1 polymer ?
#
loop_
_entity_poly.entity_id
_entity_poly.type
_entity_poly.pdbx_seq_one_letter_code
_entity_poly.pdbx_strand_id
1 'polypeptide(L)'
;MNKKWLILIAFCVLGFFTAIPFLAAPKIATLPERFTWSQDSRIESNFYGRPENTDPVTISPTPEADLVQKGYQLVSESETLQLYLKEKNFNIAILDKQNQYIWYSVYPDYLSLGYSGAQRFLIESGVTLEYYNLDNILIDDSKSYLSGPKYHVTVDYDYEALPNGIYATINFNDLAISFAVEVRLDGDKLCVRIPQESIVEGDVEKKVLGLDGKITTRIISYRIRAIYLFPYFGSNNYLINGYSFIPDGSGALVRYDNVPRTTAYIKRLYGTDEGYRNQATTSSEATHIHPELSATMPVFGVNHGFQQAAFLAYVKTGSAATEIHSYPYGYNATGVNTTFAKYIYRERYQITTSSNINDSFQLINSEPFPTDFETEYHFLANGEASYSGMAKKFRDILRLEEKPRVGLAMDLSLIGMDYKHGLFGNNYVAMTRYQDAIDIAEMLKLQAVEKFSIQYIGWAKNAYYGNTPIKPTISGLLGGKADFRELVDYCDEQNIGLYVEDNPILSFSGGLGNQIVKKMTLNNFDTKPDQARLIETAYYRNPLAMADHYQKYQEKYADLGIDGFLMQTIGSALFSYRY
;
A
#
# COMPACT_ATOMS: atom_id res chain seq x y z
N MET A 1 -43.02 13.14 62.96
CA MET A 1 -43.72 13.12 61.65
C MET A 1 -44.41 11.76 61.51
N ASN A 2 -45.74 11.77 61.37
CA ASN A 2 -46.61 10.64 61.73
C ASN A 2 -46.70 9.61 60.58
N LYS A 3 -46.55 8.30 60.87
CA LYS A 3 -46.53 7.19 59.89
C LYS A 3 -47.81 7.07 59.02
N LYS A 4 -48.87 7.81 59.35
CA LYS A 4 -50.12 7.88 58.58
C LYS A 4 -50.05 8.74 57.31
N TRP A 5 -49.05 9.62 57.17
CA TRP A 5 -48.89 10.47 55.96
C TRP A 5 -48.09 9.81 54.82
N LEU A 6 -47.28 8.79 55.12
CA LEU A 6 -46.48 8.06 54.11
C LEU A 6 -47.31 7.06 53.29
N ILE A 7 -48.40 6.54 53.86
CA ILE A 7 -49.28 5.57 53.17
C ILE A 7 -50.22 6.27 52.17
N LEU A 8 -50.62 7.52 52.43
CA LEU A 8 -51.46 8.29 51.52
C LEU A 8 -50.72 8.76 50.26
N ILE A 9 -49.42 9.06 50.38
CA ILE A 9 -48.58 9.42 49.22
C ILE A 9 -48.28 8.17 48.37
N ALA A 10 -48.14 6.99 48.99
CA ALA A 10 -47.95 5.73 48.26
C ALA A 10 -49.19 5.33 47.44
N PHE A 11 -50.41 5.59 47.94
CA PHE A 11 -51.65 5.28 47.19
C PHE A 11 -51.98 6.29 46.08
N CYS A 12 -51.61 7.56 46.22
CA CYS A 12 -51.81 8.56 45.16
C CYS A 12 -50.84 8.39 43.97
N VAL A 13 -49.65 7.80 44.18
CA VAL A 13 -48.69 7.54 43.10
C VAL A 13 -49.00 6.23 42.36
N LEU A 14 -49.61 5.23 43.02
CA LEU A 14 -50.05 4.00 42.35
C LEU A 14 -51.35 4.14 41.54
N GLY A 15 -52.20 5.13 41.84
CA GLY A 15 -53.46 5.36 41.13
C GLY A 15 -53.32 6.04 39.77
N PHE A 16 -52.15 6.60 39.43
CA PHE A 16 -51.93 7.35 38.19
C PHE A 16 -51.28 6.54 37.04
N PHE A 17 -50.95 5.27 37.28
CA PHE A 17 -50.29 4.42 36.28
C PHE A 17 -51.20 3.35 35.64
N THR A 18 -52.52 3.37 35.89
CA THR A 18 -53.47 2.37 35.37
C THR A 18 -54.53 2.94 34.43
N ALA A 19 -54.15 3.91 33.58
CA ALA A 19 -54.97 4.30 32.44
C ALA A 19 -54.10 4.78 31.26
N ILE A 20 -53.55 3.83 30.50
CA ILE A 20 -53.12 4.10 29.11
C ILE A 20 -54.20 3.51 28.21
N PRO A 21 -54.82 4.32 27.34
CA PRO A 21 -55.81 3.84 26.40
C PRO A 21 -55.14 2.95 25.35
N PHE A 22 -55.69 1.75 25.18
CA PHE A 22 -55.57 0.95 23.97
C PHE A 22 -56.16 1.79 22.81
N LEU A 23 -55.34 2.43 21.95
CA LEU A 23 -55.82 2.95 20.66
C LEU A 23 -54.67 3.29 19.69
N ALA A 24 -54.74 2.59 18.56
CA ALA A 24 -54.07 2.80 17.26
C ALA A 24 -52.55 2.53 17.20
N ALA A 25 -52.20 1.37 16.66
CA ALA A 25 -50.93 1.14 15.99
C ALA A 25 -50.66 2.29 14.99
N PRO A 26 -49.43 2.83 14.92
CA PRO A 26 -49.11 3.77 13.86
C PRO A 26 -49.27 3.02 12.54
N LYS A 27 -50.19 3.50 11.69
CA LYS A 27 -50.19 3.11 10.28
C LYS A 27 -48.77 3.29 9.79
N ILE A 28 -48.15 2.20 9.34
CA ILE A 28 -46.91 2.21 8.56
C ILE A 28 -47.08 3.34 7.55
N ALA A 29 -46.31 4.40 7.73
CA ALA A 29 -46.30 5.51 6.80
C ALA A 29 -46.03 4.87 5.44
N THR A 30 -46.96 5.08 4.51
CA THR A 30 -46.81 4.75 3.10
C THR A 30 -45.37 5.05 2.70
N LEU A 31 -44.67 4.03 2.22
CA LEU A 31 -43.32 4.13 1.66
C LEU A 31 -43.23 5.47 0.90
N PRO A 32 -42.26 6.35 1.23
CA PRO A 32 -42.12 7.59 0.49
C PRO A 32 -42.05 7.24 -0.99
N GLU A 33 -42.76 8.03 -1.80
CA GLU A 33 -42.87 7.88 -3.26
C GLU A 33 -41.57 7.33 -3.82
N ARG A 34 -41.68 6.29 -4.66
CA ARG A 34 -40.57 5.74 -5.43
C ARG A 34 -39.66 6.89 -5.84
N PHE A 35 -38.47 6.96 -5.25
CA PHE A 35 -37.40 7.77 -5.82
C PHE A 35 -37.17 7.18 -7.19
N THR A 36 -37.84 7.74 -8.20
CA THR A 36 -37.47 7.56 -9.58
C THR A 36 -36.13 8.26 -9.67
N TRP A 37 -35.07 7.48 -9.44
CA TRP A 37 -33.80 7.78 -10.06
C TRP A 37 -34.14 7.98 -11.53
N SER A 38 -34.12 9.23 -12.01
CA SER A 38 -33.88 9.43 -13.42
C SER A 38 -32.51 8.84 -13.64
N GLN A 39 -32.48 7.58 -14.06
CA GLN A 39 -31.29 6.97 -14.60
C GLN A 39 -31.01 7.80 -15.85
N ASP A 40 -30.24 8.87 -15.69
CA ASP A 40 -29.53 9.47 -16.81
C ASP A 40 -28.59 8.37 -17.26
N SER A 41 -29.11 7.52 -18.15
CA SER A 41 -28.44 6.41 -18.79
C SER A 41 -27.34 6.90 -19.74
N ARG A 42 -27.05 8.19 -19.73
CA ARG A 42 -25.73 8.74 -20.08
C ARG A 42 -24.74 8.52 -18.94
N ILE A 43 -24.64 7.27 -18.47
CA ILE A 43 -23.31 6.75 -18.11
C ILE A 43 -22.62 6.57 -19.46
N GLU A 44 -22.19 7.67 -20.07
CA GLU A 44 -21.05 7.58 -20.96
C GLU A 44 -19.92 7.05 -20.08
N SER A 45 -19.61 5.76 -20.23
CA SER A 45 -18.55 5.08 -19.51
C SER A 45 -17.30 5.96 -19.50
N ASN A 46 -16.79 6.25 -18.30
CA ASN A 46 -15.56 6.99 -17.99
C ASN A 46 -14.84 7.64 -19.19
N PHE A 47 -14.89 8.97 -19.27
CA PHE A 47 -14.11 9.82 -20.16
C PHE A 47 -12.62 9.40 -20.34
N TYR A 48 -12.04 8.64 -19.41
CA TYR A 48 -10.65 8.20 -19.40
C TYR A 48 -10.32 6.94 -20.22
N GLY A 49 -11.30 6.13 -20.63
CA GLY A 49 -11.06 4.88 -21.38
C GLY A 49 -10.90 5.07 -22.90
N ARG A 50 -11.27 6.24 -23.44
CA ARG A 50 -11.11 6.54 -24.86
C ARG A 50 -9.72 7.11 -25.13
N PRO A 51 -9.03 6.68 -26.20
CA PRO A 51 -7.81 7.33 -26.63
C PRO A 51 -8.15 8.73 -27.16
N GLU A 52 -7.78 9.77 -26.42
CA GLU A 52 -7.86 11.16 -26.89
C GLU A 52 -6.86 11.43 -28.02
N ASN A 53 -5.76 10.68 -28.02
CA ASN A 53 -4.71 10.69 -29.02
C ASN A 53 -4.39 9.25 -29.45
N THR A 54 -4.48 8.97 -30.75
CA THR A 54 -4.19 7.65 -31.35
C THR A 54 -2.89 7.64 -32.15
N ASP A 55 -2.07 8.69 -32.04
CA ASP A 55 -0.84 8.80 -32.80
C ASP A 55 0.20 7.81 -32.26
N PRO A 56 0.90 7.09 -33.15
CA PRO A 56 2.10 6.35 -32.80
C PRO A 56 3.27 7.32 -32.59
N VAL A 57 4.26 6.87 -31.83
CA VAL A 57 5.57 7.51 -31.74
C VAL A 57 6.45 7.11 -32.91
N THR A 58 7.31 8.04 -33.32
CA THR A 58 8.31 7.78 -34.37
C THR A 58 9.32 6.74 -33.90
N ILE A 59 9.53 5.70 -34.71
CA ILE A 59 10.55 4.66 -34.48
C ILE A 59 11.68 4.87 -35.49
N SER A 60 12.92 4.70 -35.05
CA SER A 60 14.08 4.76 -35.92
C SER A 60 14.05 3.62 -36.95
N PRO A 61 14.35 3.87 -38.24
CA PRO A 61 14.46 2.80 -39.23
C PRO A 61 15.69 1.91 -38.99
N THR A 62 16.65 2.35 -38.18
CA THR A 62 17.90 1.62 -37.89
C THR A 62 18.21 1.69 -36.39
N PRO A 63 17.39 1.05 -35.53
CA PRO A 63 17.49 1.21 -34.08
C PRO A 63 18.84 0.75 -33.51
N GLU A 64 19.43 -0.34 -34.01
CA GLU A 64 20.73 -0.84 -33.56
C GLU A 64 21.87 0.14 -33.91
N ALA A 65 21.80 0.76 -35.09
CA ALA A 65 22.80 1.75 -35.51
C ALA A 65 22.76 3.00 -34.63
N ASP A 66 21.56 3.46 -34.25
CA ASP A 66 21.36 4.59 -33.35
C ASP A 66 21.92 4.32 -31.95
N LEU A 67 21.72 3.10 -31.44
CA LEU A 67 22.28 2.66 -30.16
C LEU A 67 23.81 2.72 -30.17
N VAL A 68 24.44 2.13 -31.19
CA VAL A 68 25.90 2.14 -31.36
C VAL A 68 26.42 3.57 -31.48
N GLN A 69 25.76 4.43 -32.26
CA GLN A 69 26.14 5.84 -32.40
C GLN A 69 26.06 6.60 -31.07
N LYS A 70 25.10 6.26 -30.20
CA LYS A 70 24.95 6.83 -28.85
C LYS A 70 25.91 6.21 -27.81
N GLY A 71 26.74 5.25 -28.22
CA GLY A 71 27.77 4.60 -27.40
C GLY A 71 27.24 3.43 -26.55
N TYR A 72 26.12 2.83 -26.95
CA TYR A 72 25.62 1.59 -26.37
C TYR A 72 26.22 0.38 -27.08
N GLN A 73 26.60 -0.64 -26.32
CA GLN A 73 27.15 -1.90 -26.81
C GLN A 73 26.18 -3.04 -26.49
N LEU A 74 25.99 -3.95 -27.43
CA LEU A 74 25.14 -5.13 -27.22
C LEU A 74 25.82 -6.04 -26.18
N VAL A 75 25.06 -6.49 -25.19
CA VAL A 75 25.56 -7.35 -24.11
C VAL A 75 24.92 -8.74 -24.13
N SER A 76 23.60 -8.78 -24.30
CA SER A 76 22.84 -10.04 -24.31
C SER A 76 21.63 -9.92 -25.22
N GLU A 77 21.15 -11.04 -25.71
CA GLU A 77 20.00 -11.13 -26.60
C GLU A 77 19.15 -12.36 -26.25
N SER A 78 17.83 -12.19 -26.24
CA SER A 78 16.83 -13.27 -26.19
C SER A 78 16.12 -13.39 -27.55
N GLU A 79 15.10 -14.24 -27.67
CA GLU A 79 14.30 -14.32 -28.91
C GLU A 79 13.58 -13.01 -29.25
N THR A 80 13.22 -12.20 -28.25
CA THR A 80 12.39 -11.00 -28.42
C THR A 80 13.07 -9.70 -28.01
N LEU A 81 14.13 -9.74 -27.21
CA LEU A 81 14.78 -8.55 -26.66
C LEU A 81 16.29 -8.54 -26.92
N GLN A 82 16.87 -7.36 -27.07
CA GLN A 82 18.31 -7.13 -27.00
C GLN A 82 18.64 -6.14 -25.89
N LEU A 83 19.58 -6.51 -25.03
CA LEU A 83 20.08 -5.69 -23.93
C LEU A 83 21.39 -5.03 -24.34
N TYR A 84 21.41 -3.71 -24.25
CA TYR A 84 22.59 -2.90 -24.51
C TYR A 84 23.04 -2.16 -23.24
N LEU A 85 24.35 -1.98 -23.09
CA LEU A 85 24.97 -1.22 -22.01
C LEU A 85 25.81 -0.07 -22.57
N LYS A 86 25.68 1.09 -21.93
CA LYS A 86 26.63 2.19 -22.00
C LYS A 86 27.27 2.30 -20.62
N GLU A 87 28.52 1.84 -20.52
CA GLU A 87 29.24 1.68 -19.24
C GLU A 87 29.31 2.99 -18.44
N LYS A 88 29.42 4.13 -19.13
CA LYS A 88 29.39 5.45 -18.50
C LYS A 88 28.06 5.64 -17.76
N ASN A 89 28.17 5.78 -16.44
CA ASN A 89 27.07 5.95 -15.49
C ASN A 89 26.06 4.77 -15.48
N PHE A 90 26.49 3.58 -15.89
CA PHE A 90 25.68 2.35 -15.91
C PHE A 90 24.32 2.54 -16.58
N ASN A 91 24.31 2.96 -17.85
CA ASN A 91 23.07 3.18 -18.58
C ASN A 91 22.74 1.97 -19.46
N ILE A 92 21.49 1.54 -19.47
CA ILE A 92 21.02 0.42 -20.30
C ILE A 92 20.03 0.89 -21.36
N ALA A 93 19.93 0.11 -22.44
CA ALA A 93 18.84 0.23 -23.39
C ALA A 93 18.33 -1.16 -23.78
N ILE A 94 17.02 -1.28 -23.99
CA ILE A 94 16.37 -2.50 -24.46
C ILE A 94 15.76 -2.24 -25.82
N LEU A 95 16.17 -3.00 -26.83
CA LEU A 95 15.48 -3.05 -28.11
C LEU A 95 14.49 -4.20 -28.09
N ASP A 96 13.20 -3.86 -28.21
CA ASP A 96 12.13 -4.84 -28.42
C ASP A 96 12.03 -5.16 -29.91
N LYS A 97 12.36 -6.41 -30.26
CA LYS A 97 12.40 -6.86 -31.66
C LYS A 97 11.02 -6.96 -32.29
N GLN A 98 9.94 -6.99 -31.50
CA GLN A 98 8.57 -7.15 -32.00
C GLN A 98 8.03 -5.88 -32.64
N ASN A 99 8.40 -4.71 -32.11
CA ASN A 99 7.97 -3.38 -32.61
C ASN A 99 9.16 -2.49 -33.01
N GLN A 100 10.40 -2.96 -32.86
CA GLN A 100 11.64 -2.22 -33.14
C GLN A 100 11.80 -0.97 -32.26
N TYR A 101 11.13 -0.93 -31.10
CA TYR A 101 11.17 0.19 -30.17
C TYR A 101 12.34 0.07 -29.19
N ILE A 102 13.00 1.20 -28.89
CA ILE A 102 14.10 1.26 -27.93
C ILE A 102 13.64 1.92 -26.63
N TRP A 103 13.82 1.20 -25.52
CA TRP A 103 13.65 1.72 -24.16
C TRP A 103 15.01 2.11 -23.58
N TYR A 104 15.17 3.38 -23.21
CA TYR A 104 16.41 3.88 -22.60
C TYR A 104 16.27 4.05 -21.09
N SER A 105 17.32 3.78 -20.32
CA SER A 105 17.42 4.12 -18.89
C SER A 105 17.61 5.62 -18.60
N VAL A 106 17.92 6.38 -19.65
CA VAL A 106 18.14 7.83 -19.62
C VAL A 106 17.45 8.46 -20.82
N TYR A 107 16.67 9.53 -20.59
CA TYR A 107 15.99 10.25 -21.67
C TYR A 107 17.03 10.80 -22.68
N PRO A 108 17.05 10.37 -23.96
CA PRO A 108 18.16 10.69 -24.88
C PRO A 108 18.42 12.18 -25.11
N ASP A 109 17.37 13.01 -25.11
CA ASP A 109 17.46 14.43 -25.46
C ASP A 109 17.48 15.36 -24.25
N TYR A 110 17.79 14.83 -23.05
CA TYR A 110 17.77 15.59 -21.80
C TYR A 110 18.66 16.85 -21.80
N LEU A 111 19.75 16.87 -22.58
CA LEU A 111 20.64 18.03 -22.70
C LEU A 111 19.96 19.24 -23.34
N SER A 112 18.92 19.03 -24.16
CA SER A 112 18.15 20.11 -24.78
C SER A 112 17.25 20.87 -23.80
N LEU A 113 17.01 20.30 -22.61
CA LEU A 113 16.01 20.77 -21.65
C LEU A 113 16.56 21.73 -20.59
N GLY A 114 17.83 22.15 -20.69
CA GLY A 114 18.39 23.22 -19.84
C GLY A 114 18.56 22.88 -18.36
N TYR A 115 18.64 21.59 -18.01
CA TYR A 115 18.73 21.14 -16.61
C TYR A 115 19.97 21.65 -15.85
N SER A 116 19.80 21.90 -14.56
CA SER A 116 20.87 22.16 -13.60
C SER A 116 21.79 20.93 -13.43
N GLY A 117 23.00 21.14 -12.87
CA GLY A 117 23.95 20.04 -12.63
C GLY A 117 23.37 18.91 -11.78
N ALA A 118 22.67 19.24 -10.69
CA ALA A 118 22.04 18.24 -9.82
C ALA A 118 20.93 17.44 -10.51
N GLN A 119 20.10 18.10 -11.34
CA GLN A 119 19.08 17.43 -12.15
C GLN A 119 19.73 16.49 -13.18
N ARG A 120 20.80 16.94 -13.86
CA ARG A 120 21.55 16.09 -14.79
C ARG A 120 22.15 14.87 -14.09
N PHE A 121 22.70 15.04 -12.88
CA PHE A 121 23.28 13.91 -12.15
C PHE A 121 22.24 12.83 -11.87
N LEU A 122 21.02 13.20 -11.48
CA LEU A 122 19.95 12.23 -11.28
C LEU A 122 19.49 11.57 -12.60
N ILE A 123 19.35 12.34 -13.68
CA ILE A 123 18.88 11.83 -14.99
C ILE A 123 19.88 10.86 -15.63
N GLU A 124 21.18 11.19 -15.55
CA GLU A 124 22.24 10.42 -16.20
C GLU A 124 22.65 9.17 -15.42
N SER A 125 22.21 9.03 -14.16
CA SER A 125 22.63 7.95 -13.27
C SER A 125 21.72 6.74 -13.41
N GLY A 126 22.27 5.61 -13.85
CA GLY A 126 21.60 4.31 -13.75
C GLY A 126 21.32 3.90 -12.30
N VAL A 127 22.12 4.37 -11.35
CA VAL A 127 21.92 4.13 -9.91
C VAL A 127 22.04 5.42 -9.10
N THR A 128 21.08 5.65 -8.22
CA THR A 128 21.15 6.71 -7.20
C THR A 128 21.06 6.08 -5.82
N LEU A 129 21.97 6.47 -4.93
CA LEU A 129 22.04 6.02 -3.55
C LEU A 129 21.56 7.14 -2.63
N GLU A 130 20.57 6.86 -1.79
CA GLU A 130 20.27 7.64 -0.61
C GLU A 130 20.89 7.00 0.61
N TYR A 131 21.51 7.81 1.46
CA TYR A 131 22.21 7.32 2.65
C TYR A 131 22.10 8.31 3.80
N TYR A 132 22.24 7.78 5.01
CA TYR A 132 22.33 8.50 6.26
C TYR A 132 23.79 8.79 6.59
N ASN A 133 24.08 10.03 6.99
CA ASN A 133 25.36 10.39 7.62
C ASN A 133 25.20 10.38 9.14
N LEU A 134 25.86 9.42 9.81
CA LEU A 134 25.74 9.22 11.25
C LEU A 134 26.74 10.05 12.08
N ASP A 135 27.61 10.85 11.45
CA ASP A 135 28.53 11.76 12.16
C ASP A 135 27.84 13.06 12.63
N ASN A 136 26.69 13.39 12.02
CA ASN A 136 25.88 14.53 12.42
C ASN A 136 25.02 14.18 13.64
N ILE A 137 24.81 15.16 14.54
CA ILE A 137 23.89 15.02 15.69
C ILE A 137 22.45 14.72 15.20
N LEU A 138 22.08 15.31 14.07
CA LEU A 138 20.83 15.01 13.36
C LEU A 138 21.15 14.11 12.17
N ILE A 139 20.42 13.00 12.05
CA ILE A 139 20.57 12.09 10.92
C ILE A 139 19.99 12.78 9.69
N ASP A 140 20.85 13.16 8.75
CA ASP A 140 20.45 13.85 7.53
C ASP A 140 20.37 12.88 6.34
N ASP A 141 19.40 13.14 5.45
CA ASP A 141 19.17 12.37 4.25
C ASP A 141 20.04 12.97 3.13
N SER A 142 21.07 12.24 2.71
CA SER A 142 21.95 12.66 1.61
C SER A 142 21.77 11.77 0.39
N LYS A 143 22.01 12.34 -0.80
CA LYS A 143 22.01 11.62 -2.07
C LYS A 143 23.40 11.58 -2.69
N SER A 144 23.76 10.41 -3.21
CA SER A 144 24.91 10.18 -4.08
C SER A 144 24.42 9.67 -5.43
N TYR A 145 25.02 10.18 -6.49
CA TYR A 145 24.63 9.89 -7.87
C TYR A 145 25.81 9.23 -8.57
N LEU A 146 25.55 8.18 -9.35
CA LEU A 146 26.60 7.50 -10.10
C LEU A 146 27.32 8.42 -11.11
N SER A 147 26.61 9.36 -11.72
CA SER A 147 27.20 10.35 -12.63
C SER A 147 27.75 11.61 -11.92
N GLY A 148 27.53 11.73 -10.61
CA GLY A 148 28.01 12.85 -9.82
C GLY A 148 29.47 12.67 -9.41
N PRO A 149 30.29 13.73 -9.39
CA PRO A 149 31.70 13.65 -8.99
C PRO A 149 31.90 13.43 -7.48
N LYS A 150 30.82 13.43 -6.70
CA LYS A 150 30.85 13.77 -5.27
C LYS A 150 31.38 12.66 -4.35
N TYR A 151 31.57 11.42 -4.81
CA TYR A 151 31.96 10.30 -3.93
C TYR A 151 32.84 9.23 -4.60
N HIS A 152 33.54 9.60 -5.69
CA HIS A 152 34.40 8.70 -6.49
C HIS A 152 33.78 7.33 -6.72
N VAL A 153 32.69 7.27 -7.46
CA VAL A 153 31.97 6.02 -7.71
C VAL A 153 32.68 5.22 -8.81
N THR A 154 32.97 3.95 -8.55
CA THR A 154 33.51 3.01 -9.55
C THR A 154 32.49 1.89 -9.80
N VAL A 155 32.49 1.36 -11.03
CA VAL A 155 31.62 0.23 -11.41
C VAL A 155 32.49 -0.84 -12.05
N ASP A 156 32.46 -2.03 -11.48
CA ASP A 156 33.18 -3.20 -11.96
C ASP A 156 32.18 -4.16 -12.60
N TYR A 157 32.46 -4.60 -13.83
CA TYR A 157 31.56 -5.44 -14.61
C TYR A 157 32.10 -6.86 -14.70
N ASP A 158 31.24 -7.84 -14.40
CA ASP A 158 31.51 -9.25 -14.60
C ASP A 158 30.43 -9.84 -15.53
N TYR A 159 30.79 -9.98 -16.80
CA TYR A 159 29.91 -10.53 -17.83
C TYR A 159 29.88 -12.06 -17.80
N GLU A 160 30.88 -12.72 -17.21
CA GLU A 160 30.94 -14.19 -17.11
C GLU A 160 30.02 -14.68 -15.99
N ALA A 161 29.84 -13.88 -14.94
CA ALA A 161 28.93 -14.17 -13.83
C ALA A 161 27.44 -14.25 -14.25
N LEU A 162 27.03 -13.55 -15.32
CA LEU A 162 25.66 -13.60 -15.85
C LEU A 162 25.65 -13.71 -17.39
N PRO A 163 25.58 -14.94 -17.95
CA PRO A 163 25.62 -15.16 -19.39
C PRO A 163 24.50 -14.48 -20.19
N ASN A 164 23.33 -14.28 -19.57
CA ASN A 164 22.17 -13.63 -20.19
C ASN A 164 22.04 -12.14 -19.79
N GLY A 165 23.10 -11.52 -19.29
CA GLY A 165 23.02 -10.20 -18.70
C GLY A 165 24.36 -9.60 -18.28
N ILE A 166 24.31 -8.81 -17.23
CA ILE A 166 25.44 -8.09 -16.63
C ILE A 166 25.35 -8.23 -15.12
N TYR A 167 26.47 -8.57 -14.49
CA TYR A 167 26.67 -8.37 -13.06
C TYR A 167 27.55 -7.13 -12.87
N ALA A 168 27.02 -6.06 -12.26
CA ALA A 168 27.77 -4.83 -12.01
C ALA A 168 27.93 -4.60 -10.50
N THR A 169 29.16 -4.53 -10.02
CA THR A 169 29.46 -4.12 -8.63
C THR A 169 29.69 -2.62 -8.60
N ILE A 170 28.86 -1.90 -7.85
CA ILE A 170 28.91 -0.44 -7.74
C ILE A 170 29.54 -0.09 -6.41
N ASN A 171 30.62 0.68 -6.44
CA ASN A 171 31.43 1.04 -5.28
C ASN A 171 31.40 2.56 -5.07
N PHE A 172 30.74 3.01 -4.01
CA PHE A 172 30.80 4.39 -3.53
C PHE A 172 31.96 4.53 -2.55
N ASN A 173 33.18 4.68 -3.10
CA ASN A 173 34.44 4.58 -2.35
C ASN A 173 34.49 5.54 -1.15
N ASP A 174 34.11 6.81 -1.34
CA ASP A 174 34.13 7.82 -0.26
C ASP A 174 33.06 7.62 0.82
N LEU A 175 32.15 6.67 0.61
CA LEU A 175 31.12 6.27 1.57
C LEU A 175 31.41 4.91 2.20
N ALA A 176 32.41 4.17 1.71
CA ALA A 176 32.64 2.76 2.03
C ALA A 176 31.37 1.91 1.87
N ILE A 177 30.59 2.17 0.81
CA ILE A 177 29.37 1.44 0.49
C ILE A 177 29.54 0.77 -0.87
N SER A 178 29.22 -0.51 -0.97
CA SER A 178 29.15 -1.23 -2.24
C SER A 178 27.98 -2.20 -2.28
N PHE A 179 27.51 -2.50 -3.49
CA PHE A 179 26.48 -3.51 -3.75
C PHE A 179 26.50 -3.91 -5.22
N ALA A 180 25.94 -5.08 -5.53
CA ALA A 180 25.80 -5.55 -6.89
C ALA A 180 24.42 -5.24 -7.47
N VAL A 181 24.39 -5.05 -8.79
CA VAL A 181 23.17 -4.97 -9.60
C VAL A 181 23.25 -6.02 -10.70
N GLU A 182 22.31 -6.95 -10.70
CA GLU A 182 22.09 -7.93 -11.75
C GLU A 182 21.10 -7.36 -12.77
N VAL A 183 21.47 -7.33 -14.05
CA VAL A 183 20.57 -6.94 -15.15
C VAL A 183 20.57 -8.06 -16.18
N ARG A 184 19.46 -8.78 -16.35
CA ARG A 184 19.41 -9.94 -17.25
C ARG A 184 18.13 -10.01 -18.08
N LEU A 185 18.23 -10.65 -19.23
CA LEU A 185 17.08 -11.03 -20.04
C LEU A 185 16.61 -12.43 -19.64
N ASP A 186 15.31 -12.60 -19.44
CA ASP A 186 14.65 -13.89 -19.21
C ASP A 186 13.48 -14.01 -20.18
N GLY A 187 13.73 -14.54 -21.38
CA GLY A 187 12.72 -14.59 -22.45
C GLY A 187 12.28 -13.20 -22.91
N ASP A 188 11.01 -12.86 -22.65
CA ASP A 188 10.34 -11.61 -23.05
C ASP A 188 10.38 -10.51 -21.99
N LYS A 189 11.15 -10.69 -20.92
CA LYS A 189 11.27 -9.70 -19.83
C LYS A 189 12.73 -9.36 -19.50
N LEU A 190 12.90 -8.15 -18.96
CA LEU A 190 14.13 -7.69 -18.31
C LEU A 190 13.97 -7.85 -16.80
N CYS A 191 14.90 -8.55 -16.15
CA CYS A 191 14.97 -8.66 -14.69
C CYS A 191 16.11 -7.79 -14.16
N VAL A 192 15.80 -6.92 -13.20
CA VAL A 192 16.79 -6.10 -12.50
C VAL A 192 16.74 -6.43 -11.02
N ARG A 193 17.87 -6.87 -10.43
CA ARG A 193 17.94 -7.32 -9.04
C ARG A 193 19.13 -6.74 -8.28
N ILE A 194 18.92 -6.43 -6.99
CA ILE A 194 19.98 -6.17 -6.01
C ILE A 194 19.94 -7.32 -5.00
N PRO A 195 20.91 -8.24 -5.01
CA PRO A 195 21.04 -9.28 -3.98
C PRO A 195 21.41 -8.62 -2.64
N GLN A 196 20.65 -8.89 -1.58
CA GLN A 196 20.89 -8.32 -0.26
C GLN A 196 22.29 -8.67 0.25
N GLU A 197 22.73 -9.89 0.00
CA GLU A 197 24.04 -10.42 0.41
C GLU A 197 25.23 -9.70 -0.27
N SER A 198 25.00 -9.01 -1.39
CA SER A 198 26.03 -8.22 -2.07
C SER A 198 26.30 -6.87 -1.39
N ILE A 199 25.40 -6.43 -0.51
CA ILE A 199 25.47 -5.10 0.11
C ILE A 199 26.51 -5.12 1.23
N VAL A 200 27.51 -4.25 1.09
CA VAL A 200 28.58 -4.06 2.07
C VAL A 200 28.61 -2.60 2.51
N GLU A 201 28.63 -2.36 3.82
CA GLU A 201 28.74 -1.04 4.43
C GLU A 201 29.92 -1.02 5.41
N GLY A 202 30.83 -0.08 5.22
CA GLY A 202 31.98 0.16 6.09
C GLY A 202 31.93 1.53 6.75
N ASP A 203 33.06 1.89 7.35
CA ASP A 203 33.29 3.22 7.91
C ASP A 203 34.47 3.89 7.19
N VAL A 204 34.43 5.22 7.12
CA VAL A 204 35.42 6.03 6.40
C VAL A 204 36.24 6.84 7.39
N GLU A 205 37.56 6.77 7.28
CA GLU A 205 38.46 7.64 8.03
C GLU A 205 38.61 9.00 7.32
N LYS A 206 38.21 10.09 7.97
CA LYS A 206 38.44 11.45 7.49
C LYS A 206 39.41 12.20 8.39
N LYS A 207 40.42 12.81 7.77
CA LYS A 207 41.33 13.75 8.43
C LYS A 207 40.64 15.10 8.55
N VAL A 208 40.49 15.59 9.77
CA VAL A 208 39.85 16.88 10.06
C VAL A 208 40.86 17.80 10.72
N LEU A 209 40.99 19.01 10.18
CA LEU A 209 41.80 20.07 10.75
C LEU A 209 41.02 20.75 11.88
N GLY A 210 41.51 20.61 13.11
CA GLY A 210 40.98 21.30 14.27
C GLY A 210 41.25 22.79 14.22
N LEU A 211 40.46 23.56 14.97
CA LEU A 211 40.67 25.01 15.17
C LEU A 211 42.04 25.32 15.81
N ASP A 212 42.65 24.34 16.46
CA ASP A 212 44.00 24.39 17.03
C ASP A 212 45.12 24.07 16.03
N GLY A 213 44.77 23.87 14.74
CA GLY A 213 45.70 23.53 13.68
C GLY A 213 46.16 22.08 13.66
N LYS A 214 45.63 21.21 14.54
CA LYS A 214 45.99 19.79 14.56
C LYS A 214 45.09 18.98 13.64
N ILE A 215 45.69 18.00 12.96
CA ILE A 215 44.94 17.02 12.17
C ILE A 215 44.53 15.88 13.09
N THR A 216 43.24 15.63 13.19
CA THR A 216 42.66 14.46 13.88
C THR A 216 42.01 13.54 12.86
N THR A 217 42.02 12.23 13.12
CA THR A 217 41.27 11.26 12.31
C THR A 217 39.92 11.03 12.97
N ARG A 218 38.84 11.19 12.21
CA ARG A 218 37.48 10.83 12.61
C ARG A 218 37.00 9.67 11.78
N ILE A 219 36.34 8.72 12.42
CA ILE A 219 35.64 7.62 11.75
C ILE A 219 34.21 8.10 11.50
N ILE A 220 33.78 8.04 10.25
CA ILE A 220 32.46 8.45 9.82
C ILE A 220 31.74 7.23 9.25
N SER A 221 30.55 6.96 9.78
CA SER A 221 29.69 5.88 9.32
C SER A 221 28.60 6.42 8.39
N TYR A 222 28.55 5.87 7.19
CA TYR A 222 27.45 6.08 6.23
C TYR A 222 26.63 4.81 6.13
N ARG A 223 25.30 4.93 6.13
CA ARG A 223 24.40 3.77 5.99
C ARG A 223 23.35 4.00 4.92
N ILE A 224 23.12 3.02 4.06
CA ILE A 224 22.16 3.05 2.97
C ILE A 224 20.76 3.27 3.55
N ARG A 225 20.03 4.21 2.98
CA ARG A 225 18.60 4.46 3.21
C ARG A 225 17.77 3.82 2.12
N ALA A 226 18.07 4.15 0.86
CA ALA A 226 17.33 3.67 -0.29
C ALA A 226 18.19 3.66 -1.56
N ILE A 227 17.81 2.82 -2.52
CA ILE A 227 18.48 2.68 -3.82
C ILE A 227 17.44 2.87 -4.93
N TYR A 228 17.84 3.62 -5.96
CA TYR A 228 17.06 3.89 -7.15
C TYR A 228 17.77 3.18 -8.30
N LEU A 229 17.05 2.34 -9.04
CA LEU A 229 17.57 1.70 -10.25
C LEU A 229 16.85 2.24 -11.46
N PHE A 230 17.63 2.75 -12.41
CA PHE A 230 17.18 3.31 -13.69
C PHE A 230 15.96 4.23 -13.54
N PRO A 231 16.03 5.31 -12.74
CA PRO A 231 14.88 6.16 -12.41
C PRO A 231 14.27 6.88 -13.63
N TYR A 232 14.91 6.81 -14.80
CA TYR A 232 14.44 7.37 -16.06
C TYR A 232 14.23 6.30 -17.15
N PHE A 233 14.12 5.02 -16.77
CA PHE A 233 13.81 3.94 -17.69
C PHE A 233 12.44 4.14 -18.34
N GLY A 234 12.44 4.32 -19.65
CA GLY A 234 11.23 4.64 -20.41
C GLY A 234 10.67 6.04 -20.15
N SER A 235 11.47 6.97 -19.61
CA SER A 235 11.03 8.36 -19.48
C SER A 235 10.90 9.04 -20.85
N ASN A 236 9.95 9.97 -20.97
CA ASN A 236 9.74 10.77 -22.17
C ASN A 236 9.00 12.08 -21.88
N ASN A 237 9.00 13.03 -22.81
CA ASN A 237 8.27 14.29 -22.67
C ASN A 237 6.82 14.19 -23.19
N TYR A 238 6.11 15.32 -23.16
CA TYR A 238 4.72 15.42 -23.63
C TYR A 238 4.57 15.55 -25.16
N LEU A 239 5.68 15.58 -25.92
CA LEU A 239 5.62 15.67 -27.38
C LEU A 239 5.21 14.35 -28.02
N ILE A 240 5.28 13.25 -27.26
CA ILE A 240 4.77 11.97 -27.67
C ILE A 240 3.41 11.67 -27.03
N ASN A 241 2.61 10.88 -27.72
CA ASN A 241 1.48 10.22 -27.11
C ASN A 241 2.00 9.16 -26.13
N GLY A 242 1.57 9.23 -24.87
CA GLY A 242 2.00 8.28 -23.86
C GLY A 242 1.33 8.51 -22.52
N TYR A 243 1.51 7.54 -21.63
CA TYR A 243 1.04 7.62 -20.25
C TYR A 243 1.82 6.68 -19.33
N SER A 244 1.82 7.00 -18.05
CA SER A 244 2.22 6.09 -16.98
C SER A 244 0.99 5.41 -16.37
N PHE A 245 1.07 4.11 -16.13
CA PHE A 245 0.10 3.31 -15.37
C PHE A 245 0.58 3.18 -13.93
N ILE A 246 -0.24 3.62 -12.98
CA ILE A 246 0.10 3.63 -11.55
C ILE A 246 -0.95 2.86 -10.73
N PRO A 247 -0.55 2.19 -9.64
CA PRO A 247 -1.43 1.36 -8.82
C PRO A 247 -2.19 2.21 -7.78
N ASP A 248 -2.81 3.31 -8.19
CA ASP A 248 -3.60 4.15 -7.29
C ASP A 248 -4.99 3.54 -7.05
N GLY A 249 -5.17 2.84 -5.92
CA GLY A 249 -6.38 2.05 -5.64
C GLY A 249 -6.57 0.91 -6.64
N SER A 250 -7.62 0.97 -7.46
CA SER A 250 -7.83 0.01 -8.56
C SER A 250 -6.99 0.30 -9.82
N GLY A 251 -6.25 1.42 -9.82
CA GLY A 251 -5.33 1.82 -10.89
C GLY A 251 -5.72 3.15 -11.55
N ALA A 252 -4.72 3.90 -11.99
CA ALA A 252 -4.89 5.18 -12.68
C ALA A 252 -3.86 5.37 -13.81
N LEU A 253 -4.19 6.29 -14.73
CA LEU A 253 -3.30 6.69 -15.83
C LEU A 253 -2.86 8.15 -15.64
N VAL A 254 -1.56 8.40 -15.73
CA VAL A 254 -0.98 9.74 -15.79
C VAL A 254 -0.58 10.02 -17.25
N ARG A 255 -1.42 10.79 -17.96
CA ARG A 255 -1.21 11.11 -19.38
C ARG A 255 -0.07 12.10 -19.57
N TYR A 256 0.67 11.93 -20.67
CA TYR A 256 1.74 12.86 -21.05
C TYR A 256 1.10 14.03 -21.78
N ASP A 257 0.98 15.16 -21.10
CA ASP A 257 0.40 16.38 -21.62
C ASP A 257 1.31 17.58 -21.28
N ASN A 258 1.08 18.70 -21.97
CA ASN A 258 1.83 19.93 -21.72
C ASN A 258 1.25 20.72 -20.53
N VAL A 259 0.82 20.03 -19.47
CA VAL A 259 0.33 20.67 -18.24
C VAL A 259 1.37 20.44 -17.15
N PRO A 260 2.15 21.48 -16.77
CA PRO A 260 3.14 21.32 -15.72
C PRO A 260 2.44 21.05 -14.38
N ARG A 261 2.81 19.95 -13.74
CA ARG A 261 2.28 19.55 -12.44
C ARG A 261 3.32 19.82 -11.34
N THR A 262 2.83 20.25 -10.18
CA THR A 262 3.68 20.51 -8.99
C THR A 262 3.69 19.34 -8.01
N THR A 263 2.81 18.35 -8.22
CA THR A 263 2.71 17.14 -7.41
C THR A 263 3.10 15.91 -8.23
N ALA A 264 3.57 14.88 -7.53
CA ALA A 264 3.91 13.59 -8.09
C ALA A 264 3.14 12.50 -7.34
N TYR A 265 2.92 11.37 -8.00
CA TYR A 265 2.47 10.17 -7.31
C TYR A 265 3.70 9.52 -6.65
N ILE A 266 3.70 9.45 -5.32
CA ILE A 266 4.74 8.78 -4.54
C ILE A 266 4.01 7.94 -3.50
N LYS A 267 4.02 6.62 -3.68
CA LYS A 267 3.33 5.70 -2.79
C LYS A 267 4.19 4.51 -2.45
N ARG A 268 4.22 4.18 -1.17
CA ARG A 268 4.76 2.91 -0.70
C ARG A 268 3.77 1.80 -1.00
N LEU A 269 4.27 0.72 -1.59
CA LEU A 269 3.48 -0.48 -1.81
C LEU A 269 3.03 -1.04 -0.45
N TYR A 270 1.74 -1.32 -0.33
CA TYR A 270 1.04 -1.75 0.90
C TYR A 270 1.06 -0.74 2.06
N GLY A 271 1.40 0.53 1.80
CA GLY A 271 1.35 1.61 2.78
C GLY A 271 2.64 1.76 3.61
N THR A 272 2.63 2.74 4.52
CA THR A 272 3.76 2.99 5.44
C THR A 272 3.89 1.90 6.49
N ASP A 273 5.11 1.62 6.94
CA ASP A 273 5.32 0.76 8.10
C ASP A 273 4.93 1.51 9.38
N GLU A 274 3.78 1.13 9.95
CA GLU A 274 3.22 1.74 11.15
C GLU A 274 4.10 1.57 12.40
N GLY A 275 5.05 0.62 12.36
CA GLY A 275 6.02 0.33 13.41
C GLY A 275 7.10 1.39 13.60
N TYR A 276 7.43 2.10 12.52
CA TYR A 276 8.43 3.18 12.50
C TYR A 276 7.80 4.58 12.56
N ARG A 277 6.47 4.68 12.32
CA ARG A 277 5.75 5.96 12.31
C ARG A 277 5.69 6.59 13.71
N ASN A 278 6.23 7.80 13.83
CA ASN A 278 6.05 8.62 15.03
C ASN A 278 4.64 9.18 15.06
N GLN A 279 4.00 9.15 16.23
CA GLN A 279 2.63 9.62 16.43
C GLN A 279 2.46 11.14 16.17
N ALA A 280 3.55 11.89 16.08
CA ALA A 280 3.56 13.35 16.16
C ALA A 280 3.67 14.10 14.81
N THR A 281 3.70 13.42 13.66
CA THR A 281 3.52 14.10 12.37
C THR A 281 2.05 14.15 11.99
N THR A 282 1.22 14.72 12.87
CA THR A 282 -0.02 15.40 12.48
C THR A 282 0.28 16.86 12.12
N SER A 283 1.40 17.11 11.43
CA SER A 283 1.56 18.36 10.68
C SER A 283 0.86 18.15 9.35
N SER A 284 -0.41 18.59 9.32
CA SER A 284 -1.22 18.69 8.11
C SER A 284 -1.29 17.41 7.26
N GLU A 285 -1.93 16.36 7.80
CA GLU A 285 -2.92 15.70 6.93
C GLU A 285 -3.97 16.77 6.69
N ALA A 286 -3.75 17.58 5.65
CA ALA A 286 -4.82 18.37 5.08
C ALA A 286 -5.99 17.41 4.96
N THR A 287 -7.08 17.74 5.63
CA THR A 287 -8.26 16.91 5.73
C THR A 287 -8.84 16.84 4.33
N HIS A 288 -8.26 15.99 3.50
CA HIS A 288 -8.74 15.73 2.16
C HIS A 288 -10.08 15.02 2.37
N ILE A 289 -11.11 15.52 1.70
CA ILE A 289 -12.46 14.94 1.72
C ILE A 289 -12.41 13.47 1.27
N HIS A 290 -11.34 13.08 0.56
CA HIS A 290 -11.00 11.71 0.19
C HIS A 290 -9.57 11.38 0.62
N PRO A 291 -9.35 10.35 1.46
CA PRO A 291 -8.00 9.85 1.71
C PRO A 291 -7.40 9.31 0.40
N GLU A 292 -6.10 9.55 0.21
CA GLU A 292 -5.39 8.99 -0.95
C GLU A 292 -5.42 7.45 -0.89
N LEU A 293 -5.72 6.81 -2.01
CA LEU A 293 -5.81 5.35 -2.06
C LEU A 293 -4.42 4.71 -1.89
N SER A 294 -4.41 3.53 -1.28
CA SER A 294 -3.18 2.76 -1.07
C SER A 294 -2.75 2.05 -2.36
N ALA A 295 -1.44 1.93 -2.55
CA ALA A 295 -0.87 1.12 -3.62
C ALA A 295 -0.87 -0.36 -3.22
N THR A 296 -1.87 -1.12 -3.66
CA THR A 296 -2.06 -2.54 -3.27
C THR A 296 -1.55 -3.53 -4.30
N MET A 297 -1.20 -3.06 -5.50
CA MET A 297 -0.61 -3.88 -6.55
C MET A 297 0.86 -3.48 -6.75
N PRO A 298 1.80 -4.43 -6.68
CA PRO A 298 3.24 -4.15 -6.83
C PRO A 298 3.65 -3.96 -8.29
N VAL A 299 2.93 -3.11 -9.03
CA VAL A 299 3.15 -2.87 -10.45
C VAL A 299 3.09 -1.39 -10.81
N PHE A 300 3.79 -1.02 -11.87
CA PHE A 300 3.59 0.21 -12.62
C PHE A 300 3.82 -0.07 -14.11
N GLY A 301 3.50 0.87 -14.98
CA GLY A 301 3.74 0.69 -16.40
C GLY A 301 3.96 2.00 -17.12
N VAL A 302 4.51 1.91 -18.32
CA VAL A 302 4.70 3.04 -19.23
C VAL A 302 4.25 2.62 -20.61
N ASN A 303 3.54 3.50 -21.30
CA ASN A 303 3.17 3.35 -22.71
C ASN A 303 3.65 4.55 -23.51
N HIS A 304 4.23 4.26 -24.68
CA HIS A 304 4.58 5.23 -25.70
C HIS A 304 3.91 4.83 -27.02
N GLY A 305 3.12 5.75 -27.57
CA GLY A 305 2.35 5.56 -28.78
C GLY A 305 1.11 4.70 -28.57
N PHE A 306 0.07 4.99 -29.36
CA PHE A 306 -1.16 4.21 -29.32
C PHE A 306 -0.94 2.80 -29.87
N GLN A 307 -1.12 1.77 -29.02
CA GLN A 307 -0.97 0.37 -29.40
C GLN A 307 0.36 0.09 -30.12
N GLN A 308 1.46 0.58 -29.57
CA GLN A 308 2.77 0.48 -30.19
C GLN A 308 3.83 -0.11 -29.26
N ALA A 309 4.16 0.58 -28.17
CA ALA A 309 5.17 0.14 -27.22
C ALA A 309 4.70 0.40 -25.78
N ALA A 310 4.78 -0.61 -24.93
CA ALA A 310 4.58 -0.46 -23.51
C ALA A 310 5.44 -1.44 -22.72
N PHE A 311 5.56 -1.21 -21.42
CA PHE A 311 5.97 -2.26 -20.49
C PHE A 311 5.13 -2.21 -19.22
N LEU A 312 4.99 -3.36 -18.58
CA LEU A 312 4.52 -3.51 -17.21
C LEU A 312 5.75 -3.88 -16.34
N ALA A 313 6.06 -3.04 -15.37
CA ALA A 313 7.05 -3.35 -14.34
C ALA A 313 6.35 -4.00 -13.14
N TYR A 314 6.83 -5.16 -12.71
CA TYR A 314 6.36 -5.92 -11.56
C TYR A 314 7.46 -6.03 -10.51
N VAL A 315 7.24 -5.41 -9.36
CA VAL A 315 8.14 -5.49 -8.19
C VAL A 315 7.89 -6.84 -7.51
N LYS A 316 8.69 -7.83 -7.88
CA LYS A 316 8.50 -9.23 -7.50
C LYS A 316 9.00 -9.54 -6.09
N THR A 317 10.18 -9.03 -5.75
CA THR A 317 10.83 -9.26 -4.44
C THR A 317 11.13 -7.91 -3.80
N GLY A 318 10.92 -7.80 -2.48
CA GLY A 318 11.13 -6.55 -1.74
C GLY A 318 9.98 -5.54 -1.86
N SER A 319 8.81 -5.93 -2.37
CA SER A 319 7.68 -5.02 -2.60
C SER A 319 7.23 -4.27 -1.34
N ALA A 320 7.24 -4.90 -0.16
CA ALA A 320 6.85 -4.23 1.09
C ALA A 320 7.81 -3.09 1.53
N ALA A 321 9.03 -3.10 1.00
CA ALA A 321 10.04 -2.07 1.22
C ALA A 321 10.31 -1.27 -0.06
N THR A 322 9.28 -1.05 -0.89
CA THR A 322 9.41 -0.32 -2.17
C THR A 322 8.39 0.80 -2.29
N GLU A 323 8.83 1.94 -2.81
CA GLU A 323 7.99 3.06 -3.23
C GLU A 323 7.91 3.11 -4.76
N ILE A 324 6.71 3.37 -5.28
CA ILE A 324 6.50 3.70 -6.68
C ILE A 324 6.44 5.22 -6.81
N HIS A 325 7.30 5.76 -7.65
CA HIS A 325 7.39 7.17 -7.98
C HIS A 325 6.92 7.37 -9.42
N SER A 326 5.98 8.27 -9.64
CA SER A 326 5.60 8.76 -10.97
C SER A 326 5.66 10.27 -10.99
N TYR A 327 6.66 10.80 -11.69
CA TYR A 327 6.91 12.22 -11.84
C TYR A 327 6.33 12.68 -13.17
N PRO A 328 5.24 13.45 -13.16
CA PRO A 328 4.69 14.01 -14.39
C PRO A 328 5.51 15.21 -14.89
N TYR A 329 5.28 15.59 -16.14
CA TYR A 329 5.83 16.81 -16.73
C TYR A 329 5.63 18.03 -15.82
N GLY A 330 6.70 18.80 -15.62
CA GLY A 330 6.73 19.99 -14.77
C GLY A 330 7.11 19.74 -13.31
N TYR A 331 7.02 18.51 -12.82
CA TYR A 331 7.37 18.19 -11.43
C TYR A 331 8.87 18.44 -11.20
N ASN A 332 9.22 19.18 -10.14
CA ASN A 332 10.59 19.63 -9.86
C ASN A 332 11.31 20.30 -11.04
N ALA A 333 10.55 21.04 -11.88
CA ALA A 333 11.06 21.68 -13.10
C ALA A 333 11.73 20.69 -14.06
N THR A 334 11.25 19.44 -14.10
CA THR A 334 11.66 18.42 -15.07
C THR A 334 10.74 18.45 -16.29
N GLY A 335 11.33 18.40 -17.48
CA GLY A 335 10.62 18.46 -18.76
C GLY A 335 10.18 17.09 -19.29
N VAL A 336 10.28 16.05 -18.46
CA VAL A 336 9.96 14.66 -18.83
C VAL A 336 9.07 14.02 -17.77
N ASN A 337 8.28 13.07 -18.20
CA ASN A 337 7.56 12.13 -17.35
C ASN A 337 8.48 10.94 -17.06
N THR A 338 8.46 10.44 -15.83
CA THR A 338 9.15 9.18 -15.49
C THR A 338 8.40 8.43 -14.41
N THR A 339 8.47 7.10 -14.44
CA THR A 339 7.88 6.23 -13.42
C THR A 339 8.85 5.12 -13.07
N PHE A 340 9.16 4.93 -11.79
CA PHE A 340 10.18 4.00 -11.33
C PHE A 340 9.94 3.52 -9.90
N ALA A 341 10.60 2.42 -9.54
CA ALA A 341 10.64 1.89 -8.18
C ALA A 341 11.85 2.45 -7.41
N LYS A 342 11.62 2.79 -6.15
CA LYS A 342 12.66 3.13 -5.17
C LYS A 342 12.64 2.09 -4.06
N TYR A 343 13.78 1.45 -3.83
CA TYR A 343 13.94 0.38 -2.87
C TYR A 343 14.42 0.95 -1.53
N ILE A 344 13.61 0.82 -0.49
CA ILE A 344 13.92 1.24 0.88
C ILE A 344 14.69 0.13 1.56
N TYR A 345 15.96 0.38 1.88
CA TYR A 345 16.79 -0.57 2.63
C TYR A 345 16.65 -0.36 4.14
N ARG A 346 16.52 0.90 4.56
CA ARG A 346 16.45 1.32 5.95
C ARG A 346 15.53 2.51 6.17
N GLU A 347 15.03 2.60 7.40
CA GLU A 347 14.20 3.68 7.87
C GLU A 347 14.80 4.38 9.09
N ARG A 348 14.57 5.69 9.14
CA ARG A 348 14.83 6.52 10.30
C ARG A 348 13.55 6.63 11.13
N TYR A 349 13.66 6.45 12.43
CA TYR A 349 12.60 6.66 13.40
C TYR A 349 13.08 7.53 14.55
N GLN A 350 12.17 7.97 15.42
CA GLN A 350 12.49 8.86 16.53
C GLN A 350 12.09 8.19 17.83
N ILE A 351 12.98 8.25 18.83
CA ILE A 351 12.66 7.85 20.19
C ILE A 351 12.43 9.12 21.00
N THR A 352 11.28 9.20 21.64
CA THR A 352 10.89 10.28 22.53
C THR A 352 11.16 9.84 23.97
N THR A 353 12.06 10.52 24.68
CA THR A 353 12.51 10.10 26.03
C THR A 353 11.76 10.76 27.18
N SER A 354 11.01 11.82 26.90
CA SER A 354 10.13 12.52 27.84
C SER A 354 8.82 12.91 27.14
N SER A 355 7.84 13.46 27.85
CA SER A 355 6.61 13.98 27.23
C SER A 355 6.84 15.18 26.29
N ASN A 356 8.07 15.67 26.16
CA ASN A 356 8.45 16.72 25.22
C ASN A 356 9.07 16.13 23.96
N ILE A 357 8.48 16.43 22.80
CA ILE A 357 9.02 16.00 21.50
C ILE A 357 10.41 16.57 21.20
N ASN A 358 10.78 17.70 21.83
CA ASN A 358 12.10 18.31 21.68
C ASN A 358 13.21 17.53 22.42
N ASP A 359 12.86 16.62 23.35
CA ASP A 359 13.80 15.69 24.01
C ASP A 359 13.76 14.31 23.33
N SER A 360 13.95 14.32 22.03
CA SER A 360 13.96 13.12 21.20
C SER A 360 15.25 13.00 20.41
N PHE A 361 15.62 11.78 20.10
CA PHE A 361 16.75 11.51 19.22
C PHE A 361 16.32 10.60 18.07
N GLN A 362 16.94 10.82 16.92
CA GLN A 362 16.71 10.02 15.72
C GLN A 362 17.61 8.80 15.74
N LEU A 363 17.04 7.66 15.37
CA LEU A 363 17.77 6.42 15.12
C LEU A 363 17.40 5.92 13.73
N ILE A 364 18.24 5.03 13.22
CA ILE A 364 17.91 4.20 12.06
C ILE A 364 17.70 2.76 12.53
N ASN A 365 16.95 1.97 11.78
CA ASN A 365 16.89 0.54 12.03
C ASN A 365 18.31 -0.06 11.95
N SER A 366 18.71 -0.74 13.02
CA SER A 366 20.02 -1.40 13.10
C SER A 366 20.13 -2.53 12.09
N GLU A 367 19.05 -3.32 11.98
CA GLU A 367 18.89 -4.38 10.99
C GLU A 367 18.12 -3.84 9.78
N PRO A 368 18.70 -3.83 8.57
CA PRO A 368 17.98 -3.49 7.34
C PRO A 368 16.85 -4.48 7.04
N PHE A 369 15.94 -4.11 6.14
CA PHE A 369 14.91 -5.04 5.68
C PHE A 369 15.58 -6.28 5.06
N PRO A 370 15.28 -7.50 5.54
CA PRO A 370 15.98 -8.72 5.11
C PRO A 370 15.38 -9.26 3.81
N THR A 371 15.55 -8.51 2.72
CA THR A 371 15.03 -8.87 1.40
C THR A 371 15.98 -8.43 0.31
N ASP A 372 16.03 -9.22 -0.75
CA ASP A 372 16.47 -8.75 -2.06
C ASP A 372 15.47 -7.74 -2.63
N PHE A 373 15.92 -7.00 -3.64
CA PHE A 373 15.04 -6.17 -4.45
C PHE A 373 15.06 -6.66 -5.89
N GLU A 374 13.90 -7.01 -6.46
CA GLU A 374 13.79 -7.47 -7.84
C GLU A 374 12.58 -6.86 -8.53
N THR A 375 12.80 -6.23 -9.69
CA THR A 375 11.74 -5.77 -10.59
C THR A 375 11.89 -6.44 -11.95
N GLU A 376 10.78 -6.99 -12.45
CA GLU A 376 10.66 -7.56 -13.79
C GLU A 376 9.92 -6.58 -14.71
N TYR A 377 10.51 -6.22 -15.85
CA TYR A 377 9.88 -5.40 -16.88
C TYR A 377 9.42 -6.30 -18.02
N HIS A 378 8.10 -6.41 -18.18
CA HIS A 378 7.43 -7.20 -19.20
C HIS A 378 7.04 -6.29 -20.36
N PHE A 379 7.70 -6.45 -21.50
CA PHE A 379 7.45 -5.60 -22.68
C PHE A 379 6.22 -6.06 -23.44
N LEU A 380 5.49 -5.08 -23.96
CA LEU A 380 4.24 -5.25 -24.69
C LEU A 380 4.35 -4.46 -25.99
N ALA A 381 4.01 -5.12 -27.09
CA ALA A 381 4.09 -4.56 -28.43
C ALA A 381 2.71 -4.53 -29.10
N ASN A 382 2.56 -3.61 -30.07
CA ASN A 382 1.41 -3.54 -30.96
C ASN A 382 0.08 -3.45 -30.17
N GLY A 383 -0.96 -4.18 -30.57
CA GLY A 383 -2.28 -4.13 -29.94
C GLY A 383 -2.30 -4.41 -28.43
N GLU A 384 -1.32 -5.14 -27.90
CA GLU A 384 -1.19 -5.41 -26.46
C GLU A 384 -0.43 -4.29 -25.72
N ALA A 385 0.18 -3.33 -26.42
CA ALA A 385 0.80 -2.15 -25.83
C ALA A 385 -0.27 -1.12 -25.39
N SER A 386 -1.07 -1.51 -24.39
CA SER A 386 -2.14 -0.71 -23.80
C SER A 386 -2.29 -1.02 -22.31
N TYR A 387 -3.03 -0.20 -21.57
CA TYR A 387 -3.29 -0.45 -20.14
C TYR A 387 -4.05 -1.77 -19.95
N SER A 388 -4.91 -2.13 -20.91
CA SER A 388 -5.63 -3.39 -20.90
C SER A 388 -4.66 -4.56 -21.11
N GLY A 389 -3.69 -4.43 -22.01
CA GLY A 389 -2.63 -5.42 -22.18
C GLY A 389 -1.73 -5.56 -20.94
N MET A 390 -1.38 -4.45 -20.29
CA MET A 390 -0.69 -4.45 -18.99
C MET A 390 -1.51 -5.21 -17.93
N ALA A 391 -2.81 -4.94 -17.82
CA ALA A 391 -3.68 -5.61 -16.85
C ALA A 391 -3.81 -7.12 -17.13
N LYS A 392 -3.94 -7.52 -18.41
CA LYS A 392 -3.92 -8.94 -18.81
C LYS A 392 -2.59 -9.59 -18.44
N LYS A 393 -1.45 -8.96 -18.79
CA LYS A 393 -0.12 -9.49 -18.46
C LYS A 393 0.05 -9.65 -16.94
N PHE A 394 -0.42 -8.70 -16.13
CA PHE A 394 -0.38 -8.83 -14.68
C PHE A 394 -1.25 -9.98 -14.16
N ARG A 395 -2.47 -10.14 -14.69
CA ARG A 395 -3.33 -11.29 -14.38
C ARG A 395 -2.66 -12.63 -14.72
N ASP A 396 -1.94 -12.69 -15.84
CA ASP A 396 -1.22 -13.88 -16.28
C ASP A 396 -0.01 -14.18 -15.37
N ILE A 397 0.72 -13.14 -14.93
CA ILE A 397 1.81 -13.25 -13.93
C ILE A 397 1.28 -13.85 -12.61
N LEU A 398 0.12 -13.35 -12.14
CA LEU A 398 -0.54 -13.85 -10.95
C LEU A 398 -1.19 -15.24 -11.15
N ARG A 399 -1.18 -15.77 -12.38
CA ARG A 399 -1.80 -17.05 -12.76
C ARG A 399 -3.26 -17.14 -12.33
N LEU A 400 -3.99 -16.02 -12.48
CA LEU A 400 -5.39 -15.97 -12.11
C LEU A 400 -6.24 -16.62 -13.19
N GLU A 401 -7.06 -17.57 -12.79
CA GLU A 401 -8.06 -18.20 -13.66
C GLU A 401 -9.35 -17.38 -13.67
N GLU A 402 -9.96 -17.25 -14.84
CA GLU A 402 -11.30 -16.67 -14.95
C GLU A 402 -12.31 -17.63 -14.32
N LYS A 403 -12.85 -17.24 -13.16
CA LYS A 403 -14.00 -17.95 -12.59
C LYS A 403 -15.26 -17.50 -13.31
N PRO A 404 -16.17 -18.43 -13.67
CA PRO A 404 -17.43 -18.06 -14.30
C PRO A 404 -18.16 -17.05 -13.42
N ARG A 405 -18.70 -15.97 -14.01
CA ARG A 405 -19.55 -15.01 -13.30
C ARG A 405 -20.83 -15.72 -12.84
N VAL A 406 -20.88 -16.14 -11.59
CA VAL A 406 -22.05 -16.78 -10.98
C VAL A 406 -23.08 -15.72 -10.57
N GLY A 407 -23.60 -14.94 -11.53
CA GLY A 407 -24.52 -13.83 -11.25
C GLY A 407 -23.88 -12.70 -10.42
N LEU A 408 -24.61 -11.60 -10.24
CA LEU A 408 -24.21 -10.55 -9.31
C LEU A 408 -24.65 -10.97 -7.90
N ALA A 409 -23.70 -11.23 -7.01
CA ALA A 409 -23.97 -11.49 -5.60
C ALA A 409 -23.92 -10.18 -4.81
N MET A 410 -24.89 -9.97 -3.93
CA MET A 410 -24.90 -8.82 -3.03
C MET A 410 -24.21 -9.19 -1.71
N ASP A 411 -23.32 -8.34 -1.22
CA ASP A 411 -22.80 -8.46 0.14
C ASP A 411 -23.58 -7.52 1.06
N LEU A 412 -24.36 -8.09 2.00
CA LEU A 412 -25.18 -7.35 2.95
C LEU A 412 -24.44 -7.21 4.28
N SER A 413 -24.05 -6.00 4.65
CA SER A 413 -23.50 -5.73 5.97
C SER A 413 -24.60 -5.38 6.98
N LEU A 414 -24.70 -6.17 8.04
CA LEU A 414 -25.60 -5.95 9.18
C LEU A 414 -24.80 -5.53 10.40
N ILE A 415 -25.32 -4.58 11.17
CA ILE A 415 -24.74 -4.18 12.46
C ILE A 415 -25.61 -4.79 13.56
N GLY A 416 -25.02 -5.66 14.36
CA GLY A 416 -25.68 -6.42 15.41
C GLY A 416 -25.93 -5.59 16.65
N MET A 417 -24.89 -5.33 17.43
CA MET A 417 -24.97 -4.44 18.58
C MET A 417 -23.83 -3.43 18.56
N ASP A 418 -24.04 -2.31 19.25
CA ASP A 418 -22.99 -1.36 19.61
C ASP A 418 -23.23 -0.85 21.04
N TYR A 419 -22.41 0.09 21.54
CA TYR A 419 -22.62 0.68 22.85
C TYR A 419 -22.39 2.18 22.90
N LYS A 420 -22.97 2.80 23.93
CA LYS A 420 -22.65 4.18 24.35
C LYS A 420 -21.98 4.13 25.71
N HIS A 421 -21.00 4.99 25.95
CA HIS A 421 -20.42 5.14 27.29
C HIS A 421 -21.47 5.70 28.25
N GLY A 422 -21.68 5.01 29.37
CA GLY A 422 -22.50 5.45 30.48
C GLY A 422 -21.66 5.77 31.71
N LEU A 423 -22.31 6.31 32.75
CA LEU A 423 -21.68 6.65 34.04
C LEU A 423 -21.07 5.42 34.75
N PHE A 424 -21.60 4.21 34.49
CA PHE A 424 -21.16 2.96 35.11
C PHE A 424 -20.88 1.88 34.05
N GLY A 425 -20.00 2.21 33.09
CA GLY A 425 -19.59 1.30 32.01
C GLY A 425 -20.39 1.48 30.72
N ASN A 426 -20.24 0.51 29.81
CA ASN A 426 -20.85 0.57 28.49
C ASN A 426 -22.33 0.17 28.53
N ASN A 427 -23.19 0.99 27.92
CA ASN A 427 -24.59 0.68 27.70
C ASN A 427 -24.78 0.13 26.28
N TYR A 428 -24.94 -1.19 26.19
CA TYR A 428 -25.11 -1.90 24.91
C TYR A 428 -26.51 -1.72 24.34
N VAL A 429 -26.57 -1.47 23.03
CA VAL A 429 -27.80 -1.27 22.26
C VAL A 429 -27.81 -2.30 21.12
N ALA A 430 -28.82 -3.16 21.11
CA ALA A 430 -29.09 -4.02 19.97
C ALA A 430 -29.62 -3.18 18.80
N MET A 431 -29.04 -3.39 17.62
CA MET A 431 -29.46 -2.79 16.36
C MET A 431 -30.20 -3.84 15.52
N THR A 432 -29.49 -4.87 15.04
CA THR A 432 -30.08 -6.00 14.30
C THR A 432 -29.89 -7.28 15.11
N ARG A 433 -30.97 -7.86 15.63
CA ARG A 433 -30.93 -9.14 16.34
C ARG A 433 -30.76 -10.31 15.37
N TYR A 434 -30.49 -11.49 15.90
CA TYR A 434 -30.33 -12.70 15.07
C TYR A 434 -31.61 -13.02 14.29
N GLN A 435 -32.77 -12.90 14.95
CA GLN A 435 -34.06 -13.07 14.27
C GLN A 435 -34.31 -11.99 13.21
N ASP A 436 -33.97 -10.72 13.50
CA ASP A 436 -34.13 -9.64 12.51
C ASP A 436 -33.29 -9.92 11.24
N ALA A 437 -32.11 -10.54 11.39
CA ALA A 437 -31.27 -10.93 10.26
C ALA A 437 -31.91 -12.05 9.41
N ILE A 438 -32.59 -13.02 10.04
CA ILE A 438 -33.39 -14.03 9.34
C ILE A 438 -34.53 -13.35 8.59
N ASP A 439 -35.30 -12.49 9.26
CA ASP A 439 -36.43 -11.78 8.66
C ASP A 439 -35.99 -10.93 7.45
N ILE A 440 -34.83 -10.25 7.54
CA ILE A 440 -34.25 -9.50 6.42
C ILE A 440 -33.88 -10.43 5.26
N ALA A 441 -33.24 -11.57 5.55
CA ALA A 441 -32.85 -12.53 4.53
C ALA A 441 -34.09 -13.15 3.84
N GLU A 442 -35.13 -13.48 4.58
CA GLU A 442 -36.42 -13.93 4.06
C GLU A 442 -37.06 -12.86 3.15
N MET A 443 -37.09 -11.61 3.60
CA MET A 443 -37.60 -10.50 2.78
C MET A 443 -36.84 -10.35 1.46
N LEU A 444 -35.51 -10.47 1.49
CA LEU A 444 -34.68 -10.41 0.28
C LEU A 444 -34.99 -11.57 -0.68
N LYS A 445 -35.12 -12.80 -0.17
CA LYS A 445 -35.51 -13.97 -0.98
C LYS A 445 -36.92 -13.81 -1.55
N LEU A 446 -37.87 -13.29 -0.78
CA LEU A 446 -39.23 -12.98 -1.24
C LEU A 446 -39.25 -11.92 -2.36
N GLN A 447 -38.30 -10.98 -2.35
CA GLN A 447 -38.09 -9.99 -3.42
C GLN A 447 -37.22 -10.53 -4.58
N ALA A 448 -36.99 -11.84 -4.64
CA ALA A 448 -36.18 -12.51 -5.67
C ALA A 448 -34.71 -12.09 -5.73
N VAL A 449 -34.13 -11.65 -4.60
CA VAL A 449 -32.68 -11.53 -4.47
C VAL A 449 -32.09 -12.90 -4.18
N GLU A 450 -31.70 -13.61 -5.25
CA GLU A 450 -31.34 -15.03 -5.15
C GLU A 450 -29.98 -15.27 -4.48
N LYS A 451 -28.98 -14.40 -4.75
CA LYS A 451 -27.58 -14.57 -4.34
C LYS A 451 -27.10 -13.40 -3.51
N PHE A 452 -26.87 -13.66 -2.23
CA PHE A 452 -26.25 -12.69 -1.33
C PHE A 452 -25.49 -13.39 -0.20
N SER A 453 -24.57 -12.66 0.41
CA SER A 453 -23.90 -13.02 1.66
C SER A 453 -24.26 -12.01 2.75
N ILE A 454 -24.12 -12.42 4.01
CA ILE A 454 -24.33 -11.56 5.17
C ILE A 454 -22.99 -11.39 5.88
N GLN A 455 -22.57 -10.13 6.04
CA GLN A 455 -21.46 -9.75 6.90
C GLN A 455 -22.02 -9.17 8.19
N TYR A 456 -21.76 -9.82 9.32
CA TYR A 456 -22.39 -9.47 10.59
C TYR A 456 -21.40 -8.82 11.55
N ILE A 457 -21.47 -7.50 11.63
CA ILE A 457 -20.59 -6.64 12.42
C ILE A 457 -21.14 -6.52 13.84
N GLY A 458 -20.29 -6.65 14.87
CA GLY A 458 -20.74 -6.57 16.26
C GLY A 458 -21.73 -7.69 16.65
N TRP A 459 -21.56 -8.86 16.04
CA TRP A 459 -22.41 -10.06 16.21
C TRP A 459 -22.30 -10.67 17.62
N ALA A 460 -21.19 -10.48 18.33
CA ALA A 460 -20.90 -11.09 19.62
C ALA A 460 -21.01 -10.09 20.79
N LYS A 461 -21.00 -10.63 22.01
CA LYS A 461 -20.93 -9.86 23.25
C LYS A 461 -19.75 -8.89 23.19
N ASN A 462 -20.00 -7.68 23.68
CA ASN A 462 -19.11 -6.53 23.66
C ASN A 462 -19.01 -5.76 22.32
N ALA A 463 -19.82 -6.12 21.31
CA ALA A 463 -19.88 -5.40 20.03
C ALA A 463 -18.54 -5.36 19.27
N TYR A 464 -18.49 -4.52 18.23
CA TYR A 464 -17.32 -4.28 17.39
C TYR A 464 -16.05 -3.93 18.19
N TYR A 465 -16.16 -3.00 19.14
CA TYR A 465 -15.00 -2.50 19.88
C TYR A 465 -14.57 -3.38 21.07
N GLY A 466 -15.31 -4.44 21.40
CA GLY A 466 -15.09 -5.21 22.63
C GLY A 466 -14.37 -6.54 22.44
N ASN A 467 -13.46 -6.61 21.47
CA ASN A 467 -12.84 -7.81 20.92
C ASN A 467 -11.72 -8.45 21.78
N THR A 468 -11.88 -8.46 23.12
CA THR A 468 -10.87 -8.97 24.06
C THR A 468 -11.42 -9.89 25.16
N PRO A 469 -10.79 -11.06 25.43
CA PRO A 469 -9.99 -11.91 24.52
C PRO A 469 -10.90 -12.64 23.53
N ILE A 470 -10.42 -12.92 22.31
CA ILE A 470 -11.04 -13.53 21.09
C ILE A 470 -12.02 -14.72 21.31
N LYS A 471 -12.19 -15.22 22.52
CA LYS A 471 -13.20 -16.22 22.86
C LYS A 471 -14.62 -15.75 22.46
N PRO A 472 -15.30 -16.44 21.52
CA PRO A 472 -16.62 -16.05 21.09
C PRO A 472 -17.62 -16.20 22.23
N THR A 473 -18.42 -15.17 22.46
CA THR A 473 -19.48 -15.17 23.48
C THR A 473 -20.72 -14.51 22.90
N ILE A 474 -21.80 -15.28 22.78
CA ILE A 474 -23.07 -14.77 22.27
C ILE A 474 -23.75 -13.86 23.30
N SER A 475 -24.39 -12.79 22.82
CA SER A 475 -25.12 -11.85 23.67
C SER A 475 -26.60 -12.20 23.74
N GLY A 476 -27.16 -12.22 24.96
CA GLY A 476 -28.61 -12.34 25.14
C GLY A 476 -29.40 -11.15 24.59
N LEU A 477 -28.78 -9.97 24.45
CA LEU A 477 -29.44 -8.79 23.85
C LEU A 477 -29.77 -8.98 22.36
N LEU A 478 -29.05 -9.88 21.68
CA LEU A 478 -29.28 -10.22 20.27
C LEU A 478 -30.17 -11.44 20.07
N GLY A 479 -30.59 -12.10 21.16
CA GLY A 479 -31.41 -13.33 21.13
C GLY A 479 -30.79 -14.50 21.88
N GLY A 480 -29.46 -14.53 22.01
CA GLY A 480 -28.75 -15.61 22.70
C GLY A 480 -28.33 -16.74 21.75
N LYS A 481 -27.82 -17.83 22.34
CA LYS A 481 -27.18 -18.92 21.57
C LYS A 481 -28.15 -19.71 20.68
N ALA A 482 -29.42 -19.81 21.09
CA ALA A 482 -30.43 -20.54 20.31
C ALA A 482 -30.71 -19.79 19.00
N ASP A 483 -31.11 -18.53 19.11
CA ASP A 483 -31.40 -17.64 17.97
C ASP A 483 -30.18 -17.47 17.04
N PHE A 484 -28.95 -17.46 17.59
CA PHE A 484 -27.74 -17.42 16.75
C PHE A 484 -27.57 -18.70 15.92
N ARG A 485 -27.82 -19.87 16.51
CA ARG A 485 -27.76 -21.14 15.78
C ARG A 485 -28.84 -21.22 14.72
N GLU A 486 -30.04 -20.75 15.03
CA GLU A 486 -31.13 -20.66 14.06
C GLU A 486 -30.75 -19.78 12.85
N LEU A 487 -30.07 -18.65 13.07
CA LEU A 487 -29.54 -17.82 11.99
C LEU A 487 -28.50 -18.57 11.13
N VAL A 488 -27.59 -19.31 11.76
CA VAL A 488 -26.58 -20.12 11.04
C VAL A 488 -27.26 -21.21 10.22
N ASP A 489 -28.12 -22.02 10.84
CA ASP A 489 -28.83 -23.11 10.20
C ASP A 489 -29.68 -22.59 9.03
N TYR A 490 -30.38 -21.47 9.20
CA TYR A 490 -31.14 -20.82 8.13
C TYR A 490 -30.24 -20.38 6.96
N CYS A 491 -29.09 -19.75 7.26
CA CYS A 491 -28.14 -19.34 6.23
C CYS A 491 -27.63 -20.56 5.42
N ASP A 492 -27.26 -21.63 6.11
CA ASP A 492 -26.79 -22.87 5.49
C ASP A 492 -27.85 -23.52 4.61
N GLU A 493 -29.09 -23.67 5.12
CA GLU A 493 -30.22 -24.23 4.37
C GLU A 493 -30.54 -23.42 3.10
N GLN A 494 -30.43 -22.09 3.19
CA GLN A 494 -30.72 -21.18 2.08
C GLN A 494 -29.51 -20.90 1.17
N ASN A 495 -28.37 -21.55 1.43
CA ASN A 495 -27.09 -21.31 0.75
C ASN A 495 -26.67 -19.82 0.75
N ILE A 496 -26.83 -19.15 1.89
CA ILE A 496 -26.41 -17.78 2.14
C ILE A 496 -25.11 -17.83 2.93
N GLY A 497 -24.03 -17.22 2.43
CA GLY A 497 -22.78 -17.16 3.18
C GLY A 497 -22.91 -16.20 4.38
N LEU A 498 -22.70 -16.69 5.60
CA LEU A 498 -22.67 -15.87 6.82
C LEU A 498 -21.23 -15.66 7.28
N TYR A 499 -20.79 -14.40 7.33
CA TYR A 499 -19.46 -14.01 7.77
C TYR A 499 -19.56 -13.16 9.02
N VAL A 500 -19.08 -13.68 10.14
CA VAL A 500 -19.02 -12.91 11.39
C VAL A 500 -17.75 -12.07 11.44
N GLU A 501 -17.88 -10.82 11.83
CA GLU A 501 -16.75 -9.90 11.88
C GLU A 501 -15.86 -10.14 13.12
N ASP A 502 -14.56 -10.08 12.91
CA ASP A 502 -13.58 -10.08 13.99
C ASP A 502 -12.33 -9.29 13.56
N ASN A 503 -11.70 -8.59 14.50
CA ASN A 503 -10.47 -7.86 14.26
C ASN A 503 -9.34 -8.44 15.11
N PRO A 504 -8.63 -9.47 14.64
CA PRO A 504 -7.58 -10.13 15.41
C PRO A 504 -6.39 -9.21 15.68
N ILE A 505 -6.07 -8.28 14.79
CA ILE A 505 -4.85 -7.49 14.86
C ILE A 505 -5.01 -6.30 15.80
N LEU A 506 -6.17 -5.63 15.81
CA LEU A 506 -6.40 -4.47 16.68
C LEU A 506 -7.14 -4.86 17.95
N SER A 507 -6.80 -4.19 19.04
CA SER A 507 -7.54 -4.20 20.32
C SER A 507 -7.90 -2.78 20.68
N PHE A 508 -9.16 -2.52 20.99
CA PHE A 508 -9.60 -1.21 21.50
C PHE A 508 -9.42 -1.08 23.02
N SER A 509 -8.74 -2.05 23.64
CA SER A 509 -8.39 -2.06 25.06
C SER A 509 -6.88 -2.23 25.25
N GLY A 510 -6.27 -1.27 25.96
CA GLY A 510 -4.84 -1.23 26.29
C GLY A 510 -4.40 -2.14 27.45
N GLY A 511 -5.31 -2.96 27.99
CA GLY A 511 -5.10 -3.69 29.25
C GLY A 511 -4.13 -4.87 29.19
N LEU A 512 -3.62 -5.26 30.37
CA LEU A 512 -2.83 -6.48 30.58
C LEU A 512 -3.61 -7.72 30.09
N GLY A 513 -2.99 -8.53 29.22
CA GLY A 513 -3.58 -9.75 28.66
C GLY A 513 -3.99 -9.65 27.18
N ASN A 514 -3.99 -8.45 26.59
CA ASN A 514 -4.36 -8.25 25.18
C ASN A 514 -3.21 -8.45 24.19
N GLN A 515 -2.04 -8.92 24.65
CA GLN A 515 -0.88 -9.23 23.79
C GLN A 515 -0.45 -8.06 22.89
N ILE A 516 -0.53 -6.84 23.43
CA ILE A 516 -0.18 -5.60 22.72
C ILE A 516 1.32 -5.59 22.46
N VAL A 517 1.70 -5.32 21.21
CA VAL A 517 3.11 -5.18 20.82
C VAL A 517 3.58 -3.74 20.98
N LYS A 518 4.91 -3.55 20.95
CA LYS A 518 5.52 -2.22 20.92
C LYS A 518 5.98 -1.87 19.52
N LYS A 519 5.95 -0.57 19.21
CA LYS A 519 6.60 -0.02 18.01
C LYS A 519 8.12 -0.14 18.13
N MET A 520 8.80 0.04 17.00
CA MET A 520 10.26 0.18 16.97
C MET A 520 10.73 1.42 17.76
N THR A 521 9.85 2.41 17.90
CA THR A 521 10.04 3.64 18.71
C THR A 521 9.90 3.41 20.23
N LEU A 522 9.70 2.17 20.69
CA LEU A 522 9.49 1.74 22.09
C LEU A 522 8.15 2.13 22.71
N ASN A 523 7.34 2.92 22.00
CA ASN A 523 5.97 3.23 22.40
C ASN A 523 5.06 2.00 22.27
N ASN A 524 3.96 1.98 23.01
CA ASN A 524 2.87 1.04 22.72
C ASN A 524 2.48 1.19 21.25
N PHE A 525 2.14 0.08 20.61
CA PHE A 525 1.72 0.14 19.22
C PHE A 525 0.26 0.56 19.11
N ASP A 526 0.02 1.83 19.40
CA ASP A 526 -1.29 2.44 19.26
C ASP A 526 -1.48 3.15 17.91
N THR A 527 -2.73 3.18 17.47
CA THR A 527 -3.20 3.80 16.24
C THR A 527 -4.57 4.44 16.47
N LYS A 528 -4.94 5.37 15.59
CA LYS A 528 -6.28 5.96 15.54
C LYS A 528 -6.97 5.40 14.30
N PRO A 529 -7.62 4.22 14.39
CA PRO A 529 -8.13 3.53 13.21
C PRO A 529 -9.35 4.22 12.61
N ASP A 530 -10.02 5.06 13.38
CA ASP A 530 -11.30 5.64 13.00
C ASP A 530 -11.35 7.14 13.34
N GLN A 531 -12.10 7.90 12.56
CA GLN A 531 -12.38 9.32 12.84
C GLN A 531 -13.53 9.49 13.85
N ALA A 532 -14.11 8.39 14.33
CA ALA A 532 -15.21 8.38 15.26
C ALA A 532 -14.77 8.79 16.68
N ARG A 533 -15.56 9.69 17.31
CA ARG A 533 -15.32 10.22 18.67
C ARG A 533 -15.47 9.21 19.81
N LEU A 534 -15.96 8.00 19.56
CA LEU A 534 -16.30 7.02 20.62
C LEU A 534 -15.06 6.31 21.15
N ILE A 535 -14.14 5.89 20.28
CA ILE A 535 -12.86 5.29 20.67
C ILE A 535 -11.76 5.85 19.77
N GLU A 536 -10.93 6.70 20.36
CA GLU A 536 -9.87 7.39 19.61
C GLU A 536 -8.62 6.52 19.40
N THR A 537 -8.46 5.42 20.14
CA THR A 537 -7.22 4.66 20.17
C THR A 537 -7.47 3.15 20.12
N ALA A 538 -6.78 2.47 19.20
CA ALA A 538 -6.64 1.01 19.18
C ALA A 538 -5.17 0.62 19.27
N TYR A 539 -4.90 -0.63 19.62
CA TYR A 539 -3.57 -1.17 19.88
C TYR A 539 -3.33 -2.42 19.02
N TYR A 540 -2.20 -2.48 18.33
CA TYR A 540 -1.78 -3.67 17.60
C TYR A 540 -1.40 -4.80 18.56
N ARG A 541 -1.87 -6.00 18.26
CA ARG A 541 -1.60 -7.24 18.98
C ARG A 541 -0.56 -8.08 18.26
N ASN A 542 0.10 -8.98 18.98
CA ASN A 542 1.05 -9.93 18.42
C ASN A 542 0.30 -10.93 17.50
N PRO A 543 0.60 -10.97 16.18
CA PRO A 543 -0.13 -11.84 15.24
C PRO A 543 -0.03 -13.33 15.56
N LEU A 544 1.14 -13.80 16.01
CA LEU A 544 1.35 -15.20 16.38
C LEU A 544 0.52 -15.57 17.61
N ALA A 545 0.50 -14.71 18.63
CA ALA A 545 -0.33 -14.93 19.82
C ALA A 545 -1.82 -14.93 19.49
N MET A 546 -2.25 -14.13 18.50
CA MET A 546 -3.63 -14.13 18.03
C MET A 546 -3.95 -15.42 17.28
N ALA A 547 -3.07 -15.88 16.40
CA ALA A 547 -3.21 -17.18 15.72
C ALA A 547 -3.39 -18.33 16.74
N ASP A 548 -2.55 -18.37 17.78
CA ASP A 548 -2.64 -19.35 18.87
C ASP A 548 -3.98 -19.25 19.61
N HIS A 549 -4.52 -18.03 19.80
CA HIS A 549 -5.83 -17.83 20.42
C HIS A 549 -6.99 -18.34 19.56
N TYR A 550 -6.98 -18.12 18.24
CA TYR A 550 -8.02 -18.71 17.36
C TYR A 550 -7.95 -20.23 17.38
N GLN A 551 -6.75 -20.82 17.31
CA GLN A 551 -6.59 -22.27 17.41
C GLN A 551 -7.11 -22.81 18.75
N LYS A 552 -6.78 -22.14 19.86
CA LYS A 552 -7.25 -22.52 21.20
C LYS A 552 -8.78 -22.48 21.35
N TYR A 553 -9.47 -21.59 20.62
CA TYR A 553 -10.92 -21.42 20.71
C TYR A 553 -11.69 -21.96 19.50
N GLN A 554 -11.03 -22.65 18.57
CA GLN A 554 -11.65 -23.18 17.34
C GLN A 554 -12.91 -24.01 17.62
N GLU A 555 -12.87 -24.88 18.64
CA GLU A 555 -14.02 -25.71 19.01
C GLU A 555 -15.22 -24.87 19.46
N LYS A 556 -15.00 -23.70 20.07
CA LYS A 556 -16.10 -22.81 20.48
C LYS A 556 -16.74 -22.08 19.31
N TYR A 557 -15.98 -21.80 18.25
CA TYR A 557 -16.54 -21.28 17.01
C TYR A 557 -17.32 -22.36 16.28
N ALA A 558 -16.77 -23.59 16.22
CA ALA A 558 -17.46 -24.75 15.65
C ALA A 558 -18.76 -25.09 16.41
N ASP A 559 -18.77 -25.03 17.74
CA ASP A 559 -19.98 -25.23 18.57
C ASP A 559 -21.10 -24.21 18.30
N LEU A 560 -20.75 -23.07 17.71
CA LEU A 560 -21.66 -22.01 17.29
C LEU A 560 -22.02 -22.12 15.80
N GLY A 561 -21.47 -23.09 15.07
CA GLY A 561 -21.66 -23.25 13.62
C GLY A 561 -20.95 -22.19 12.78
N ILE A 562 -19.94 -21.51 13.33
CA ILE A 562 -19.22 -20.45 12.61
C ILE A 562 -18.11 -21.07 11.77
N ASP A 563 -18.21 -20.94 10.45
CA ASP A 563 -17.19 -21.33 9.47
C ASP A 563 -16.70 -20.16 8.59
N GLY A 564 -17.42 -19.04 8.57
CA GLY A 564 -17.07 -17.81 7.84
C GLY A 564 -16.66 -16.65 8.75
N PHE A 565 -15.47 -16.08 8.49
CA PHE A 565 -14.99 -14.87 9.17
C PHE A 565 -14.77 -13.71 8.20
N LEU A 566 -15.20 -12.52 8.61
CA LEU A 566 -14.74 -11.25 8.05
C LEU A 566 -13.62 -10.72 8.95
N MET A 567 -12.37 -11.08 8.62
CA MET A 567 -11.20 -10.65 9.39
C MET A 567 -10.74 -9.25 8.98
N GLN A 568 -10.90 -8.29 9.88
CA GLN A 568 -10.43 -6.93 9.66
C GLN A 568 -8.93 -6.77 9.96
N THR A 569 -8.32 -5.77 9.33
CA THR A 569 -6.92 -5.33 9.51
C THR A 569 -5.84 -6.35 9.10
N ILE A 570 -6.16 -7.64 8.91
CA ILE A 570 -5.23 -8.59 8.31
C ILE A 570 -4.90 -8.16 6.88
N GLY A 571 -3.61 -7.98 6.60
CA GLY A 571 -3.13 -7.62 5.26
C GLY A 571 -3.42 -6.17 4.82
N SER A 572 -4.03 -5.35 5.69
CA SER A 572 -4.33 -3.95 5.37
C SER A 572 -3.24 -2.96 5.80
N ALA A 573 -2.24 -3.42 6.55
CA ALA A 573 -1.15 -2.59 7.05
C ALA A 573 0.15 -3.39 7.16
N LEU A 574 1.26 -2.72 6.83
CA LEU A 574 2.61 -3.19 7.17
C LEU A 574 2.97 -2.69 8.57
N PHE A 575 3.47 -3.58 9.42
CA PHE A 575 3.92 -3.18 10.74
C PHE A 575 5.10 -4.01 11.26
N SER A 576 6.23 -3.34 11.45
CA SER A 576 7.36 -3.87 12.22
C SER A 576 7.10 -3.67 13.71
N TYR A 577 7.35 -4.70 14.52
CA TYR A 577 7.07 -4.63 15.95
C TYR A 577 8.18 -5.23 16.79
N ARG A 578 8.23 -4.81 18.06
CA ARG A 578 9.05 -5.42 19.10
C ARG A 578 8.14 -6.21 20.04
N TYR A 579 8.60 -7.41 20.37
CA TYR A 579 8.00 -8.23 21.42
C TYR A 579 8.50 -7.79 22.79
#